data_AF-H0EV64-F1
#
_entry.id   AF-H0EV64-F1
#
_cell.length_a   1.000
_cell.length_b   1.000
_cell.length_c   1.000
_cell.angle_alpha   90.00
_cell.angle_beta   90.00
_cell.angle_gamma   90.00
#
_symmetry.space_group_name_H-M   'P 1'
#
loop_
_entity.id
_entity.type
_entity.pdbx_description
1 polymer ?
#
loop_
_entity_poly.entity_id
_entity_poly.type
_entity_poly.pdbx_seq_one_letter_code
_entity_poly.pdbx_strand_id
1 'polypeptide(L)'
;MKLLSAISFLLAFPTFTTAEPIDLGTASSFAVIAATTITNTETGLSVLTGDVGLSPGTSITGFPPGLYTGTLQIANGVALQAQADALTAYNVAAGLSGTDLSGQDLGGQSLAPDDEFDEFDDCHDFDNFDDFDKFHEFNHFDN
;
A
#
# COMPACT_ATOMS: atom_id res chain seq x y z
N MET A 1 -57.44 -11.70 -13.28
CA MET A 1 -56.30 -11.15 -14.03
C MET A 1 -55.98 -9.76 -13.52
N LYS A 2 -54.87 -9.60 -12.80
CA LYS A 2 -53.83 -8.59 -13.03
C LYS A 2 -52.83 -8.65 -11.87
N LEU A 3 -51.70 -9.24 -12.23
CA LEU A 3 -50.48 -9.40 -11.46
C LEU A 3 -49.97 -8.02 -11.06
N LEU A 4 -49.68 -7.78 -9.79
CA LEU A 4 -48.74 -6.73 -9.41
C LEU A 4 -47.72 -7.35 -8.46
N SER A 5 -46.77 -8.07 -9.09
CA SER A 5 -45.51 -8.46 -8.48
C SER A 5 -44.77 -7.19 -8.09
N ALA A 6 -44.56 -6.97 -6.79
CA ALA A 6 -43.68 -5.90 -6.31
C ALA A 6 -42.26 -6.23 -6.77
N ILE A 7 -41.79 -5.52 -7.80
CA ILE A 7 -40.41 -5.57 -8.25
C ILE A 7 -39.61 -4.80 -7.20
N SER A 8 -38.99 -5.52 -6.27
CA SER A 8 -37.93 -4.97 -5.43
C SER A 8 -36.77 -4.58 -6.35
N PHE A 9 -36.66 -3.28 -6.65
CA PHE A 9 -35.49 -2.73 -7.29
C PHE A 9 -34.38 -2.69 -6.23
N LEU A 10 -33.53 -3.72 -6.24
CA LEU A 10 -32.31 -3.75 -5.44
C LEU A 10 -31.36 -2.73 -6.07
N LEU A 11 -31.31 -1.52 -5.50
CA LEU A 11 -30.23 -0.57 -5.77
C LEU A 11 -28.93 -1.24 -5.34
N ALA A 12 -28.18 -1.78 -6.29
CA ALA A 12 -26.81 -2.18 -6.09
C ALA A 12 -26.00 -0.90 -5.94
N PHE A 13 -25.71 -0.51 -4.70
CA PHE A 13 -24.67 0.48 -4.42
C PHE A 13 -23.34 -0.15 -4.84
N PRO A 14 -22.49 0.54 -5.62
CA PRO A 14 -21.13 0.08 -5.83
C PRO A 14 -20.46 0.00 -4.46
N THR A 15 -20.00 -1.20 -4.09
CA THR A 15 -19.17 -1.38 -2.91
C THR A 15 -17.76 -1.01 -3.32
N PHE A 16 -17.29 0.17 -2.91
CA PHE A 16 -15.87 0.51 -2.99
C PHE A 16 -15.11 -0.46 -2.08
N THR A 17 -14.17 -1.23 -2.62
CA THR A 17 -13.33 -2.11 -1.80
C THR A 17 -12.02 -1.39 -1.50
N THR A 18 -11.98 -0.66 -0.39
CA THR A 18 -10.71 -0.11 0.11
C THR A 18 -9.79 -1.26 0.49
N ALA A 19 -8.59 -1.31 -0.09
CA ALA A 19 -7.55 -2.24 0.33
C ALA A 19 -7.32 -2.14 1.85
N GLU A 20 -7.52 -3.25 2.57
CA GLU A 20 -7.27 -3.29 4.02
C GLU A 20 -5.76 -3.29 4.30
N PRO A 21 -5.31 -2.62 5.37
CA PRO A 21 -3.91 -2.64 5.77
C PRO A 21 -3.47 -4.07 6.11
N ILE A 22 -2.33 -4.47 5.57
CA ILE A 22 -1.74 -5.79 5.84
C ILE A 22 -1.04 -5.75 7.19
N ASP A 23 -1.46 -6.64 8.11
CA ASP A 23 -0.84 -6.77 9.42
C ASP A 23 0.54 -7.45 9.31
N LEU A 24 1.58 -6.70 9.66
CA LEU A 24 2.97 -7.16 9.70
C LEU A 24 3.35 -7.84 11.02
N GLY A 25 2.47 -7.80 12.04
CA GLY A 25 2.74 -8.38 13.35
C GLY A 25 4.05 -7.85 13.96
N THR A 26 4.89 -8.77 14.42
CA THR A 26 6.20 -8.43 15.01
C THR A 26 7.20 -7.87 13.99
N ALA A 27 6.99 -8.04 12.68
CA ALA A 27 7.87 -7.48 11.67
C ALA A 27 7.73 -5.95 11.53
N SER A 28 6.66 -5.35 12.06
CA SER A 28 6.38 -3.92 11.93
C SER A 28 7.43 -2.99 12.57
N SER A 29 8.18 -3.45 13.57
CA SER A 29 9.25 -2.66 14.22
C SER A 29 10.63 -2.81 13.56
N PHE A 30 10.75 -3.72 12.59
CA PHE A 30 12.03 -4.02 11.95
C PHE A 30 12.22 -3.20 10.67
N ALA A 31 13.37 -2.56 10.56
CA ALA A 31 13.81 -1.92 9.33
C ALA A 31 14.28 -2.95 8.30
N VAL A 32 14.93 -4.03 8.76
CA VAL A 32 15.44 -5.11 7.91
C VAL A 32 15.27 -6.44 8.64
N ILE A 33 14.73 -7.45 7.96
CA ILE A 33 14.72 -8.84 8.41
C ILE A 33 15.26 -9.72 7.28
N ALA A 34 16.22 -10.59 7.57
CA ALA A 34 16.80 -11.50 6.59
C ALA A 34 16.98 -12.92 7.16
N ALA A 35 17.11 -13.90 6.26
CA ALA A 35 17.26 -15.30 6.65
C ALA A 35 18.74 -15.75 6.80
N THR A 36 19.62 -15.28 5.92
CA THR A 36 20.97 -15.85 5.75
C THR A 36 22.09 -14.89 6.15
N THR A 37 22.18 -13.74 5.49
CA THR A 37 23.21 -12.72 5.73
C THR A 37 22.65 -11.33 5.46
N ILE A 38 23.05 -10.34 6.27
CA ILE A 38 22.84 -8.92 5.98
C ILE A 38 24.20 -8.30 5.62
N THR A 39 24.28 -7.65 4.46
CA THR A 39 25.51 -6.99 3.99
C THR A 39 25.19 -5.56 3.60
N ASN A 40 25.82 -4.59 4.27
CA ASN A 40 25.89 -3.22 3.81
C ASN A 40 27.26 -2.99 3.16
N THR A 41 27.28 -2.89 1.82
CA THR A 41 28.51 -2.75 1.03
C THR A 41 28.93 -1.30 0.81
N GLU A 42 28.00 -0.35 1.01
CA GLU A 42 28.28 1.07 0.87
C GLU A 42 29.14 1.56 2.04
N THR A 43 30.25 2.23 1.72
CA THR A 43 31.04 3.01 2.70
C THR A 43 30.34 4.30 3.15
N GLY A 44 29.16 4.60 2.59
CA GLY A 44 28.28 5.69 3.01
C GLY A 44 27.50 5.38 4.31
N LEU A 45 26.95 6.43 4.92
CA LEU A 45 26.08 6.31 6.09
C LEU A 45 24.70 5.78 5.69
N SER A 46 24.55 4.45 5.60
CA SER A 46 23.24 3.81 5.59
C SER A 46 22.66 3.88 7.00
N VAL A 47 21.55 4.61 7.19
CA VAL A 47 20.88 4.74 8.49
C VAL A 47 19.55 4.00 8.46
N LEU A 48 19.47 2.92 9.21
CA LEU A 48 18.25 2.15 9.40
C LEU A 48 17.48 2.70 10.62
N THR A 49 16.21 3.05 10.41
CA THR A 49 15.33 3.46 11.50
C THR A 49 14.41 2.30 11.88
N GLY A 50 14.80 1.54 12.90
CA GLY A 50 14.11 0.31 13.34
C GLY A 50 15.08 -0.80 13.74
N ASP A 51 14.53 -1.94 14.13
CA ASP A 51 15.29 -3.14 14.50
C ASP A 51 15.89 -3.83 13.26
N VAL A 52 16.99 -4.56 13.46
CA VAL A 52 17.65 -5.33 12.41
C VAL A 52 17.66 -6.80 12.81
N GLY A 53 16.92 -7.62 12.06
CA GLY A 53 16.66 -9.03 12.35
C GLY A 53 17.37 -9.98 11.40
N LEU A 54 18.01 -11.03 11.92
CA LEU A 54 18.61 -12.10 11.13
C LEU A 54 18.36 -13.46 11.79
N SER A 55 17.73 -14.40 11.09
CA SER A 55 17.50 -15.76 11.59
C SER A 55 17.20 -16.75 10.47
N PRO A 56 17.70 -18.01 10.45
CA PRO A 56 18.63 -18.61 11.39
C PRO A 56 20.08 -18.16 11.18
N GLY A 57 20.35 -17.34 10.17
CA GLY A 57 21.67 -16.77 9.92
C GLY A 57 22.21 -15.96 11.10
N THR A 58 23.52 -15.73 11.09
CA THR A 58 24.22 -14.98 12.15
C THR A 58 25.18 -13.92 11.63
N SER A 59 25.37 -13.82 10.31
CA SER A 59 26.35 -12.92 9.71
C SER A 59 25.70 -11.58 9.31
N ILE A 60 26.15 -10.51 9.97
CA ILE A 60 25.82 -9.12 9.60
C ILE A 60 27.14 -8.39 9.35
N THR A 61 27.26 -7.74 8.20
CA THR A 61 28.47 -7.01 7.79
C THR A 61 28.13 -5.60 7.31
N GLY A 62 29.04 -4.64 7.50
CA GLY A 62 28.85 -3.25 7.08
C GLY A 62 28.07 -2.35 8.05
N PHE A 63 27.82 -2.83 9.27
CA PHE A 63 27.26 -2.07 10.39
C PHE A 63 28.21 -2.18 11.59
N PRO A 64 29.20 -1.26 11.76
CA PRO A 64 29.47 0.00 11.03
C PRO A 64 30.22 -0.14 9.68
N PRO A 65 30.25 0.93 8.81
CA PRO A 65 29.83 2.32 9.04
C PRO A 65 28.31 2.57 9.00
N GLY A 66 27.52 1.59 8.54
CA GLY A 66 26.07 1.68 8.64
C GLY A 66 25.63 1.85 10.10
N LEU A 67 24.58 2.64 10.31
CA LEU A 67 23.98 2.91 11.60
C LEU A 67 22.56 2.34 11.64
N TYR A 68 22.12 1.97 12.83
CA TYR A 68 20.74 1.60 13.11
C TYR A 68 20.32 2.25 14.44
N THR A 69 19.05 2.60 14.58
CA THR A 69 18.51 3.21 15.81
C THR A 69 17.82 2.19 16.72
N GLY A 70 17.45 1.02 16.21
CA GLY A 70 16.83 -0.07 16.98
C GLY A 70 17.83 -1.07 17.57
N THR A 71 17.39 -2.31 17.72
CA THR A 71 18.13 -3.42 18.30
C THR A 71 18.51 -4.44 17.23
N LEU A 72 19.71 -5.02 17.35
CA LEU A 72 20.09 -6.20 16.57
C LEU A 72 19.48 -7.46 17.17
N GLN A 73 18.63 -8.13 16.42
CA GLN A 73 17.98 -9.39 16.78
C GLN A 73 18.57 -10.52 15.92
N ILE A 74 19.58 -11.23 16.44
CA ILE A 74 20.32 -12.26 15.67
C ILE A 74 20.03 -13.65 16.26
N ALA A 75 19.58 -14.57 15.40
CA ALA A 75 19.30 -15.97 15.71
C ALA A 75 18.48 -16.17 17.00
N ASN A 76 17.50 -15.31 17.25
CA ASN A 76 16.68 -15.33 18.45
C ASN A 76 15.18 -15.47 18.14
N GLY A 77 14.38 -15.68 19.19
CA GLY A 77 12.94 -15.91 19.05
C GLY A 77 12.18 -14.72 18.45
N VAL A 78 12.63 -13.49 18.68
CA VAL A 78 11.98 -12.29 18.11
C VAL A 78 12.22 -12.23 16.60
N ALA A 79 13.47 -12.41 16.14
CA ALA A 79 13.78 -12.44 14.71
C ALA A 79 13.14 -13.62 13.98
N LEU A 80 12.99 -14.76 14.66
CA LEU A 80 12.28 -15.91 14.11
C LEU A 80 10.78 -15.62 13.94
N GLN A 81 10.14 -15.07 14.98
CA GLN A 81 8.72 -14.71 14.91
C GLN A 81 8.48 -13.65 13.85
N ALA A 82 9.35 -12.64 13.76
CA ALA A 82 9.23 -11.58 12.76
C ALA A 82 9.31 -12.11 11.32
N GLN A 83 10.10 -13.17 11.05
CA GLN A 83 10.04 -13.82 9.73
C GLN A 83 8.75 -14.59 9.47
N ALA A 84 8.23 -15.28 10.49
CA ALA A 84 6.98 -15.99 10.36
C ALA A 84 5.82 -15.00 10.08
N ASP A 85 5.81 -13.86 10.77
CA ASP A 85 4.82 -12.82 10.59
C ASP A 85 4.98 -12.14 9.21
N ALA A 86 6.21 -11.81 8.81
CA ALA A 86 6.49 -11.26 7.47
C ALA A 86 6.06 -12.22 6.35
N LEU A 87 6.27 -13.53 6.51
CA LEU A 87 5.81 -14.53 5.57
C LEU A 87 4.27 -14.64 5.54
N THR A 88 3.63 -14.53 6.71
CA THR A 88 2.16 -14.54 6.80
C THR A 88 1.59 -13.31 6.09
N ALA A 89 2.13 -12.13 6.35
CA ALA A 89 1.77 -10.88 5.69
C ALA A 89 1.98 -10.96 4.17
N TYR A 90 3.12 -11.52 3.73
CA TYR A 90 3.37 -11.77 2.31
C TYR A 90 2.32 -12.67 1.68
N ASN A 91 1.94 -13.77 2.35
CA ASN A 91 0.93 -14.69 1.82
C ASN A 91 -0.46 -14.04 1.76
N VAL A 92 -0.80 -13.16 2.70
CA VAL A 92 -2.00 -12.34 2.63
C VAL A 92 -1.93 -11.42 1.42
N ALA A 93 -0.83 -10.65 1.27
CA ALA A 93 -0.62 -9.74 0.14
C ALA A 93 -0.71 -10.44 -1.21
N ALA A 94 -0.03 -11.58 -1.35
CA ALA A 94 -0.01 -12.38 -2.57
C ALA A 94 -1.35 -13.04 -2.89
N GLY A 95 -2.24 -13.17 -1.90
CA GLY A 95 -3.61 -13.66 -2.07
C GLY A 95 -4.61 -12.57 -2.50
N LEU A 96 -4.23 -11.30 -2.40
CA LEU A 96 -5.05 -10.19 -2.88
C LEU A 96 -5.03 -10.15 -4.42
N SER A 97 -6.16 -9.79 -5.01
CA SER A 97 -6.25 -9.51 -6.44
C SER A 97 -5.89 -8.05 -6.69
N GLY A 98 -5.10 -7.79 -7.73
CA GLY A 98 -4.71 -6.43 -8.10
C GLY A 98 -4.37 -6.33 -9.58
N THR A 99 -4.00 -5.13 -10.02
CA THR A 99 -3.61 -4.88 -11.41
C THR A 99 -2.22 -5.45 -11.69
N ASP A 100 -2.12 -6.35 -12.67
CA ASP A 100 -0.84 -6.88 -13.13
C ASP A 100 -0.12 -5.86 -14.02
N LEU A 101 0.96 -5.28 -13.49
CA LEU A 101 1.86 -4.36 -14.20
C LEU A 101 3.21 -5.01 -14.52
N SER A 102 3.29 -6.34 -14.50
CA SER A 102 4.53 -7.06 -14.78
C SER A 102 5.06 -6.74 -16.18
N GLY A 103 6.38 -6.55 -16.27
CA GLY A 103 7.07 -6.23 -17.53
C GLY A 103 6.98 -4.76 -17.97
N GLN A 104 6.29 -3.90 -17.23
CA GLN A 104 6.22 -2.46 -17.50
C GLN A 104 7.28 -1.68 -16.70
N ASP A 105 7.80 -0.59 -17.27
CA ASP A 105 8.61 0.38 -16.53
C ASP A 105 7.69 1.32 -15.74
N LEU A 106 7.82 1.31 -14.41
CA LEU A 106 7.01 2.13 -13.50
C LEU A 106 7.59 3.55 -13.31
N GLY A 107 8.72 3.87 -13.93
CA GLY A 107 9.32 5.20 -13.90
C GLY A 107 8.40 6.27 -14.50
N GLY A 108 8.08 7.31 -13.71
CA GLY A 108 7.26 8.44 -14.17
C GLY A 108 5.76 8.16 -14.29
N GLN A 109 5.28 6.98 -13.86
CA GLN A 109 3.85 6.69 -13.83
C GLN A 109 3.19 7.21 -12.54
N SER A 110 1.91 7.59 -12.64
CA SER A 110 1.04 7.81 -11.50
C SER A 110 0.24 6.55 -11.25
N LEU A 111 0.55 5.82 -10.18
CA LEU A 111 -0.19 4.62 -9.78
C LEU A 111 -1.31 5.04 -8.83
N ALA A 112 -2.53 5.08 -9.34
CA ALA A 112 -3.71 5.28 -8.50
C ALA A 112 -3.86 4.09 -7.54
N PRO A 113 -4.36 4.33 -6.31
CA PRO A 113 -4.90 3.26 -5.49
C PRO A 113 -5.86 2.40 -6.31
N ASP A 114 -5.79 1.10 -6.15
CA ASP A 114 -6.83 0.21 -6.64
C ASP A 114 -8.15 0.60 -5.96
N ASP A 115 -9.13 0.90 -6.81
CA ASP A 115 -10.40 1.57 -6.55
C ASP A 115 -10.34 3.11 -6.36
N GLU A 116 -10.88 3.77 -7.39
CA GLU A 116 -11.51 5.09 -7.42
C GLU A 116 -10.60 6.33 -7.48
N PHE A 117 -10.36 6.84 -8.70
CA PHE A 117 -10.70 8.23 -9.06
C PHE A 117 -10.82 8.33 -10.60
N ASP A 118 -11.94 7.84 -11.14
CA ASP A 118 -12.32 8.07 -12.55
C ASP A 118 -13.41 9.15 -12.70
N GLU A 119 -13.67 9.96 -11.66
CA GLU A 119 -14.80 10.91 -11.68
C GLU A 119 -14.40 12.39 -11.52
N PHE A 120 -13.23 12.80 -12.04
CA PHE A 120 -12.96 14.22 -12.30
C PHE A 120 -12.13 14.48 -13.56
N ASP A 121 -12.19 13.59 -14.57
CA ASP A 121 -11.55 13.86 -15.88
C ASP A 121 -12.53 14.45 -16.91
N ASP A 122 -13.51 15.21 -16.44
CA ASP A 122 -14.25 16.19 -17.25
C ASP A 122 -13.58 17.58 -17.18
N CYS A 123 -12.24 17.62 -17.19
CA CYS A 123 -11.52 18.90 -17.38
C CYS A 123 -11.52 19.39 -18.83
N HIS A 124 -12.10 18.62 -19.77
CA HIS A 124 -12.27 19.03 -21.16
C HIS A 124 -13.54 19.86 -21.43
N ASP A 125 -14.46 19.98 -20.46
CA ASP A 125 -15.75 20.64 -20.69
C ASP A 125 -15.73 22.18 -20.50
N PHE A 126 -14.59 22.77 -20.09
CA PHE A 126 -14.44 24.23 -20.00
C PHE A 126 -13.84 24.89 -21.24
N ASP A 127 -13.76 24.19 -22.37
CA ASP A 127 -13.20 24.75 -23.61
C ASP A 127 -14.13 25.77 -24.30
N ASN A 128 -15.37 25.96 -23.83
CA ASN A 128 -16.29 26.92 -24.42
C ASN A 128 -16.76 27.99 -23.44
N PHE A 129 -16.48 29.26 -23.77
CA PHE A 129 -16.90 30.45 -23.01
C PHE A 129 -18.43 30.65 -22.93
N ASP A 130 -19.22 29.80 -23.59
CA ASP A 130 -20.69 29.80 -23.50
C ASP A 130 -21.22 29.12 -22.21
N ASP A 131 -20.39 28.38 -21.47
CA ASP A 131 -20.84 27.64 -20.28
C ASP A 131 -20.84 28.50 -18.98
N PHE A 132 -20.57 29.80 -19.11
CA PHE A 132 -20.57 30.73 -17.98
C PHE A 132 -21.96 30.92 -17.32
N ASP A 133 -23.03 30.51 -18.00
CA ASP A 133 -24.39 30.51 -17.44
C ASP A 133 -24.61 29.41 -16.39
N LYS A 134 -23.74 28.37 -16.32
CA LYS A 134 -23.82 27.35 -15.25
C LYS A 134 -23.29 27.84 -13.89
N PHE A 135 -22.59 28.97 -13.83
CA PHE A 135 -22.13 29.54 -12.55
C PHE A 135 -23.26 30.12 -11.70
N HIS A 136 -24.47 30.29 -12.25
CA HIS A 136 -25.59 30.86 -11.50
C HIS A 136 -26.34 29.86 -10.60
N GLU A 137 -26.01 28.56 -10.69
CA GLU A 137 -26.66 27.49 -9.90
C GLU A 137 -25.79 26.98 -8.72
N PHE A 138 -24.61 27.57 -8.50
CA PHE A 138 -23.73 27.21 -7.36
C PHE A 138 -23.96 28.03 -6.08
N ASN A 139 -24.92 28.97 -6.08
CA ASN A 139 -25.19 29.87 -4.94
C ASN A 139 -26.41 29.47 -4.09
N HIS A 140 -26.77 28.18 -4.02
CA HIS A 140 -27.78 27.69 -3.07
C HIS A 140 -27.19 26.76 -1.99
N PHE A 141 -25.89 26.90 -1.68
CA PHE A 141 -25.23 26.17 -0.59
C PHE A 141 -25.06 26.98 0.71
N ASP A 142 -25.96 27.92 0.99
CA ASP A 142 -26.07 28.53 2.32
C ASP A 142 -27.54 28.75 2.72
N ASN A 143 -28.17 27.68 3.23
CA ASN A 143 -29.00 27.67 4.46
C ASN A 143 -29.41 26.24 4.85
#